data_AF-A0A3D0RJP0-F1
#
_entry.id   AF-A0A3D0RJP0-F1
#
_cell.length_a   1.000
_cell.length_b   1.000
_cell.length_c   1.000
_cell.angle_alpha   90.00
_cell.angle_beta   90.00
_cell.angle_gamma   90.00
#
_symmetry.space_group_name_H-M   'P 1'
#
loop_
_entity.id
_entity.type
_entity.pdbx_description
1 polymer ?
#
loop_
_entity_poly.entity_id
_entity_poly.type
_entity_poly.pdbx_seq_one_letter_code
_entity_poly.pdbx_strand_id
1 'polypeptide(L)'
;ALMKNQVDAMRNFSEEDGVAHFLNSSLNKQEIEKVKQDIVSGKTKLLYVAPESLTKMENIDFLQNVPISFYAVDEAHCISEWGHDFRPEYRRIKPIINEIGPRPVVALTATATPKVQHDIQKTLGMLDAAVFKSSFNRSNLYYEVRKKTDKVDKEIIKYILSQGTKSGIVYCLSRKKVDDFAQILQAN
;
A
#
# COMPACT_ATOMS: atom_id res chain seq x y z
N ALA A 1 4.42 -2.24 9.00
CA ALA A 1 4.03 -3.66 8.98
C ALA A 1 4.13 -4.26 7.57
N LEU A 2 3.38 -3.77 6.57
CA LEU A 2 3.34 -4.37 5.22
C LEU A 2 4.70 -4.39 4.50
N MET A 3 5.43 -3.26 4.47
CA MET A 3 6.76 -3.18 3.85
C MET A 3 7.75 -4.18 4.46
N LYS A 4 7.71 -4.37 5.79
CA LYS A 4 8.57 -5.34 6.49
C LYS A 4 8.25 -6.77 6.01
N ASN A 5 6.98 -7.13 5.93
CA ASN A 5 6.57 -8.45 5.46
C ASN A 5 7.02 -8.72 4.01
N GLN A 6 6.96 -7.71 3.13
CA GLN A 6 7.45 -7.83 1.75
C GLN A 6 8.96 -8.02 1.69
N VAL A 7 9.72 -7.26 2.49
CA VAL A 7 11.18 -7.41 2.58
C VAL A 7 11.56 -8.78 3.14
N ASP A 8 10.92 -9.20 4.23
CA ASP A 8 11.17 -10.51 4.85
C ASP A 8 10.85 -11.65 3.87
N ALA A 9 9.74 -11.55 3.11
CA ALA A 9 9.40 -12.50 2.07
C ALA A 9 10.48 -12.57 0.97
N MET A 10 10.95 -11.42 0.47
CA MET A 10 11.99 -11.37 -0.56
C MET A 10 13.33 -11.95 -0.07
N ARG A 11 13.68 -11.70 1.19
CA ARG A 11 14.89 -12.25 1.81
C ARG A 11 14.81 -13.77 1.95
N ASN A 12 13.64 -14.32 2.27
CA ASN A 12 13.46 -15.78 2.34
C ASN A 12 13.65 -16.50 0.99
N PHE A 13 13.55 -15.79 -0.14
CA PHE A 13 13.82 -16.35 -1.48
C PHE A 13 15.28 -16.19 -1.92
N SER A 14 16.14 -15.61 -1.08
CA SER A 14 17.54 -15.30 -1.37
C SER A 14 18.43 -15.91 -0.29
N GLU A 15 19.62 -16.38 -0.67
CA GLU A 15 20.63 -16.77 0.33
C GLU A 15 21.25 -15.55 1.04
N GLU A 16 20.99 -14.34 0.51
CA GLU A 16 21.50 -13.09 1.03
C GLU A 16 20.40 -12.17 1.60
N ASP A 17 20.48 -11.87 2.89
CA ASP A 17 19.58 -10.95 3.60
C ASP A 17 19.57 -9.51 3.04
N GLY A 18 20.60 -9.12 2.28
CA GLY A 18 20.76 -7.74 1.77
C GLY A 18 20.08 -7.45 0.44
N VAL A 19 19.40 -8.45 -0.17
CA VAL A 19 18.78 -8.32 -1.50
C VAL A 19 17.64 -7.30 -1.52
N ALA A 20 16.94 -7.17 -0.40
CA ALA A 20 15.85 -6.23 -0.21
C ALA A 20 16.00 -5.48 1.12
N HIS A 21 15.75 -4.18 1.10
CA HIS A 21 15.74 -3.32 2.29
C HIS A 21 14.51 -2.41 2.29
N PHE A 22 14.20 -1.87 3.46
CA PHE A 22 13.25 -0.77 3.58
C PHE A 22 13.93 0.44 4.25
N LEU A 23 13.43 1.64 3.95
CA LEU A 23 13.86 2.90 4.55
C LEU A 23 12.63 3.64 5.05
N ASN A 24 12.46 3.66 6.37
CA ASN A 24 11.36 4.36 7.04
C ASN A 24 11.82 4.91 8.40
N SER A 25 10.93 5.61 9.11
CA SER A 25 11.22 6.23 10.41
C SER A 25 11.40 5.25 11.57
N SER A 26 11.14 3.94 11.38
CA SER A 26 11.32 2.94 12.43
C SER A 26 12.76 2.44 12.57
N LEU A 27 13.63 2.71 11.59
CA LEU A 27 15.03 2.32 11.63
C LEU A 27 15.87 3.26 12.48
N ASN A 28 16.79 2.69 13.25
CA ASN A 28 17.83 3.42 13.96
C ASN A 28 19.00 3.79 13.02
N LYS A 29 19.94 4.61 13.51
CA LYS A 29 21.07 5.10 12.70
C LYS A 29 21.97 3.98 12.18
N GLN A 30 22.23 2.94 12.98
CA GLN A 30 23.09 1.82 12.58
C GLN A 30 22.41 0.99 11.48
N GLU A 31 21.10 0.78 11.58
CA GLU A 31 20.32 0.08 10.56
C GLU A 31 20.28 0.87 9.24
N ILE A 32 20.07 2.19 9.30
CA ILE A 32 20.11 3.06 8.12
C ILE A 32 21.48 2.98 7.43
N GLU A 33 22.56 3.04 8.21
CA GLU A 33 23.92 2.95 7.67
C GLU A 33 24.16 1.59 6.98
N LYS A 34 23.69 0.50 7.58
CA LYS A 34 23.78 -0.84 6.98
C LYS A 34 23.02 -0.91 5.66
N VAL A 35 21.80 -0.36 5.61
CA VAL A 35 21.01 -0.26 4.37
C VAL A 35 21.78 0.50 3.29
N LYS A 36 22.35 1.66 3.62
CA LYS A 36 23.12 2.48 2.67
C LYS A 36 24.35 1.74 2.14
N GLN A 37 25.08 1.04 3.00
CA GLN A 37 26.24 0.23 2.60
C GLN A 37 25.87 -0.91 1.64
N ASP A 38 24.78 -1.63 1.91
CA ASP A 38 24.30 -2.71 1.05
C ASP A 38 23.83 -2.19 -0.31
N ILE A 39 23.24 -0.98 -0.35
CA ILE A 39 22.87 -0.31 -1.60
C ILE A 39 24.12 0.08 -2.41
N VAL A 40 25.10 0.73 -1.79
CA VAL A 40 26.32 1.20 -2.47
C VAL A 40 27.17 0.04 -2.99
N SER A 41 27.23 -1.06 -2.24
CA SER A 41 27.91 -2.29 -2.68
C SER A 41 27.18 -3.04 -3.79
N GLY A 42 25.97 -2.61 -4.17
CA GLY A 42 25.17 -3.26 -5.22
C GLY A 42 24.49 -4.57 -4.78
N LYS A 43 24.55 -4.90 -3.48
CA LYS A 43 23.88 -6.07 -2.90
C LYS A 43 22.36 -5.92 -2.97
N THR A 44 21.85 -4.73 -2.66
CA THR A 44 20.42 -4.45 -2.67
C THR A 44 19.88 -4.29 -4.08
N LYS A 45 18.85 -5.09 -4.39
CA LYS A 45 18.13 -5.06 -5.68
C LYS A 45 16.77 -4.37 -5.57
N LEU A 46 16.16 -4.37 -4.37
CA LEU A 46 14.90 -3.69 -4.10
C LEU A 46 14.99 -2.86 -2.81
N LEU A 47 14.63 -1.59 -2.92
CA LEU A 47 14.53 -0.68 -1.78
C LEU A 47 13.09 -0.18 -1.66
N TYR A 48 12.45 -0.51 -0.54
CA TYR A 48 11.14 0.01 -0.17
C TYR A 48 11.31 1.32 0.60
N VAL A 49 10.68 2.40 0.17
CA VAL A 49 10.81 3.70 0.86
C VAL A 49 9.42 4.21 1.20
N ALA A 50 9.23 4.59 2.47
CA ALA A 50 8.01 5.26 2.87
C ALA A 50 7.99 6.72 2.36
N PRO A 51 6.87 7.24 1.86
CA PRO A 51 6.81 8.59 1.27
C PRO A 51 7.36 9.69 2.19
N GLU A 52 7.09 9.60 3.49
CA GLU A 52 7.62 10.52 4.49
C GLU A 52 9.15 10.47 4.61
N SER A 53 9.75 9.30 4.42
CA SER A 53 11.21 9.12 4.46
C SER A 53 11.88 9.55 3.16
N LEU A 54 11.18 9.41 2.03
CA LEU A 54 11.66 9.89 0.73
C LEU A 54 11.80 11.43 0.72
N THR A 55 11.03 12.14 1.53
CA THR A 55 11.04 13.63 1.57
C THR A 55 12.23 14.24 2.30
N LYS A 56 13.10 13.43 2.92
CA LYS A 56 14.29 13.92 3.63
C LYS A 56 15.44 14.16 2.65
N MET A 57 16.02 15.36 2.67
CA MET A 57 17.16 15.73 1.81
C MET A 57 18.32 14.74 1.90
N GLU A 58 18.66 14.27 3.10
CA GLU A 58 19.73 13.26 3.29
C GLU A 58 19.53 11.95 2.49
N ASN A 59 18.27 11.60 2.19
CA ASN A 59 17.94 10.42 1.41
C ASN A 59 17.93 10.75 -0.09
N ILE A 60 17.50 11.95 -0.46
CA ILE A 60 17.54 12.43 -1.84
C ILE A 60 19.00 12.50 -2.32
N ASP A 61 19.86 13.19 -1.56
CA ASP A 61 21.29 13.34 -1.86
C ASP A 61 22.00 11.97 -1.96
N PHE A 62 21.64 11.04 -1.08
CA PHE A 62 22.14 9.67 -1.13
C PHE A 62 21.69 8.96 -2.41
N LEU A 63 20.40 8.98 -2.72
CA LEU A 63 19.82 8.25 -3.85
C LEU A 63 20.25 8.82 -5.22
N GLN A 64 20.62 10.10 -5.30
CA GLN A 64 21.22 10.69 -6.51
C GLN A 64 22.49 9.95 -6.96
N ASN A 65 23.23 9.36 -6.03
CA ASN A 65 24.47 8.65 -6.28
C ASN A 65 24.28 7.13 -6.48
N VAL A 66 23.03 6.65 -6.45
CA VAL A 66 22.70 5.23 -6.57
C VAL A 66 22.27 4.92 -8.01
N PRO A 67 22.76 3.83 -8.63
CA PRO A 67 22.32 3.40 -9.96
C PRO A 67 20.90 2.80 -9.90
N ILE A 68 19.88 3.67 -9.90
CA ILE A 68 18.47 3.28 -9.87
C ILE A 68 17.99 2.91 -11.28
N SER A 69 17.37 1.74 -11.40
CA SER A 69 16.79 1.25 -12.67
C SER A 69 15.45 1.89 -13.00
N PHE A 70 14.52 1.94 -12.04
CA PHE A 70 13.19 2.54 -12.19
C PHE A 70 12.54 2.81 -10.82
N TYR A 71 11.43 3.54 -10.81
CA TYR A 71 10.61 3.77 -9.63
C TYR A 71 9.27 3.03 -9.71
N ALA A 72 8.91 2.34 -8.63
CA ALA A 72 7.58 1.75 -8.47
C ALA A 72 6.80 2.53 -7.40
N VAL A 73 5.64 3.06 -7.77
CA VAL A 73 4.69 3.71 -6.85
C VAL A 73 3.55 2.72 -6.60
N ASP A 74 3.64 2.00 -5.49
CA ASP A 74 2.58 1.11 -5.03
C ASP A 74 1.47 1.91 -4.33
N GLU A 75 0.27 1.34 -4.26
CA GLU A 75 -0.95 2.00 -3.77
C GLU A 75 -1.15 3.42 -4.33
N ALA A 76 -0.90 3.57 -5.64
CA ALA A 76 -0.90 4.86 -6.32
C ALA A 76 -2.23 5.63 -6.18
N HIS A 77 -3.34 4.96 -5.85
CA HIS A 77 -4.61 5.61 -5.54
C HIS A 77 -4.50 6.65 -4.40
N CYS A 78 -3.52 6.53 -3.50
CA CYS A 78 -3.25 7.49 -2.41
C CYS A 78 -2.93 8.91 -2.92
N ILE A 79 -2.48 9.05 -4.18
CA ILE A 79 -2.18 10.34 -4.81
C ILE A 79 -3.44 11.22 -4.95
N SER A 80 -4.57 10.56 -5.20
CA SER A 80 -5.82 11.22 -5.58
C SER A 80 -6.67 11.51 -4.36
N GLU A 81 -7.14 12.75 -4.22
CA GLU A 81 -8.13 13.15 -3.19
C GLU A 81 -9.46 12.42 -3.34
N TRP A 82 -9.74 11.91 -4.54
CA TRP A 82 -10.89 11.06 -4.83
C TRP A 82 -10.62 9.58 -4.55
N GLY A 83 -9.41 9.25 -4.08
CA GLY A 83 -9.04 7.93 -3.60
C GLY A 83 -9.60 7.69 -2.20
N HIS A 84 -9.68 6.41 -1.82
CA HIS A 84 -10.24 6.01 -0.53
C HIS A 84 -9.26 6.15 0.65
N ASP A 85 -7.98 6.42 0.37
CA ASP A 85 -6.90 6.65 1.36
C ASP A 85 -5.95 7.77 0.88
N PHE A 86 -6.50 8.97 0.63
CA PHE A 86 -5.69 10.10 0.17
C PHE A 86 -4.56 10.46 1.16
N ARG A 87 -3.33 10.58 0.65
CA ARG A 87 -2.15 10.97 1.42
C ARG A 87 -1.40 12.10 0.70
N PRO A 88 -1.35 13.33 1.27
CA PRO A 88 -0.69 14.47 0.64
C PRO A 88 0.76 14.22 0.23
N GLU A 89 1.50 13.38 0.98
CA GLU A 89 2.90 13.04 0.73
C GLU A 89 3.11 12.36 -0.62
N TYR A 90 2.11 11.59 -1.10
CA TYR A 90 2.20 10.89 -2.39
C TYR A 90 2.28 11.85 -3.58
N ARG A 91 1.68 13.05 -3.48
CA ARG A 91 1.79 14.07 -4.54
C ARG A 91 3.21 14.63 -4.68
N ARG A 92 4.04 14.51 -3.65
CA ARG A 92 5.45 14.95 -3.68
C ARG A 92 6.38 13.93 -4.33
N ILE A 93 5.92 12.71 -4.60
CA ILE A 93 6.76 11.65 -5.19
C ILE A 93 7.37 12.12 -6.51
N LYS A 94 6.58 12.71 -7.42
CA LYS A 94 7.07 13.11 -8.74
C LYS A 94 8.18 14.18 -8.67
N PRO A 95 8.01 15.30 -7.93
CA PRO A 95 9.11 16.24 -7.69
C PRO A 95 10.36 15.57 -7.11
N ILE A 96 10.22 14.72 -6.10
CA ILE A 96 11.36 14.11 -5.41
C ILE A 96 12.13 13.14 -6.33
N ILE A 97 11.43 12.25 -7.06
CA ILE A 97 12.13 11.33 -7.97
C ILE A 97 12.80 12.07 -9.13
N ASN A 98 12.29 13.23 -9.54
CA ASN A 98 12.97 14.07 -10.53
C ASN A 98 14.25 14.69 -9.95
N GLU A 99 14.26 15.05 -8.67
CA GLU A 99 15.44 15.57 -7.96
C GLU A 99 16.49 14.47 -7.74
N ILE A 100 16.06 13.24 -7.43
CA ILE A 100 16.94 12.06 -7.37
C ILE A 100 17.53 11.76 -8.75
N GLY A 101 16.69 11.77 -9.78
CA GLY A 101 17.11 11.58 -11.16
C GLY A 101 16.00 10.94 -12.00
N PRO A 102 15.68 11.46 -13.20
CA PRO A 102 14.59 10.94 -14.02
C PRO A 102 14.88 9.49 -14.47
N ARG A 103 13.94 8.59 -14.17
CA ARG A 103 13.94 7.16 -14.56
C ARG A 103 12.52 6.72 -14.92
N PRO A 104 12.34 5.54 -15.56
CA PRO A 104 11.01 4.97 -15.79
C PRO A 104 10.21 4.86 -14.49
N VAL A 105 8.90 5.07 -14.58
CA VAL A 105 7.97 5.02 -13.44
C VAL A 105 6.87 4.03 -13.74
N VAL A 106 6.59 3.15 -12.79
CA VAL A 106 5.43 2.25 -12.79
C VAL A 106 4.55 2.61 -11.60
N ALA A 107 3.26 2.81 -11.84
CA ALA A 107 2.27 3.04 -10.79
C ALA A 107 1.35 1.83 -10.70
N LEU A 108 1.18 1.27 -9.50
CA LEU A 108 0.38 0.09 -9.24
C LEU A 108 -0.71 0.41 -8.23
N THR A 109 -1.92 -0.12 -8.47
CA THR A 109 -2.98 -0.09 -7.48
C THR A 109 -4.07 -1.13 -7.79
N ALA A 110 -4.71 -1.64 -6.74
CA ALA A 110 -5.83 -2.57 -6.89
C ALA A 110 -7.16 -1.88 -7.20
N THR A 111 -7.35 -0.62 -6.78
CA THR A 111 -8.62 0.10 -6.97
C THR A 111 -8.39 1.51 -7.51
N ALA A 112 -8.88 1.76 -8.72
CA ALA A 112 -8.86 3.07 -9.34
C ALA A 112 -10.09 3.27 -10.23
N THR A 113 -10.92 4.26 -9.92
CA THR A 113 -11.94 4.76 -10.85
C THR A 113 -11.26 5.48 -12.01
N PRO A 114 -11.93 5.71 -13.16
CA PRO A 114 -11.35 6.48 -14.26
C PRO A 114 -10.82 7.85 -13.83
N LYS A 115 -11.49 8.51 -12.87
CA LYS A 115 -11.06 9.79 -12.30
C LYS A 115 -9.77 9.66 -11.49
N VAL A 116 -9.68 8.64 -10.62
CA VAL A 116 -8.46 8.36 -9.84
C VAL A 116 -7.30 7.98 -10.76
N GLN A 117 -7.53 7.14 -11.77
CA GLN A 117 -6.52 6.76 -12.76
C GLN A 117 -5.95 7.99 -13.46
N HIS A 118 -6.81 8.90 -13.93
CA HIS A 118 -6.38 10.13 -14.58
C HIS A 118 -5.57 11.02 -13.64
N ASP A 119 -5.97 11.16 -12.36
CA ASP A 119 -5.27 11.98 -11.38
C ASP A 119 -3.87 11.41 -11.06
N ILE A 120 -3.74 10.08 -10.95
CA ILE A 120 -2.43 9.39 -10.84
C ILE A 120 -1.56 9.73 -12.04
N GLN A 121 -2.08 9.52 -13.25
CA GLN A 121 -1.31 9.74 -14.48
C GLN A 121 -0.87 11.20 -14.62
N LYS A 122 -1.74 12.15 -14.32
CA LYS A 122 -1.43 13.58 -14.34
C LYS A 122 -0.36 13.93 -13.30
N THR A 123 -0.53 13.48 -12.05
CA THR A 123 0.38 13.84 -10.95
C THR A 123 1.77 13.25 -11.12
N LEU A 124 1.87 12.02 -11.64
CA LEU A 124 3.16 11.37 -11.91
C LEU A 124 3.78 11.77 -13.26
N GLY A 125 3.09 12.58 -14.06
CA GLY A 125 3.57 13.02 -15.38
C GLY A 125 3.66 11.85 -16.38
N MET A 126 2.66 10.98 -16.37
CA MET A 126 2.60 9.73 -17.16
C MET A 126 1.29 9.60 -17.94
N LEU A 127 0.79 10.71 -18.49
CA LEU A 127 -0.43 10.74 -19.30
C LEU A 127 -0.34 9.82 -20.54
N ASP A 128 0.84 9.73 -21.14
CA ASP A 128 1.10 8.90 -22.34
C ASP A 128 1.57 7.47 -22.02
N ALA A 129 1.57 7.07 -20.74
CA ALA A 129 2.02 5.74 -20.35
C ALA A 129 1.01 4.65 -20.76
N ALA A 130 1.55 3.45 -21.03
CA ALA A 130 0.73 2.27 -21.24
C ALA A 130 -0.09 1.94 -19.98
N VAL A 131 -1.40 1.74 -20.15
CA VAL A 131 -2.32 1.42 -19.06
C VAL A 131 -2.73 -0.04 -19.16
N PHE A 132 -2.33 -0.85 -18.17
CA PHE A 132 -2.71 -2.25 -18.06
C PHE A 132 -3.84 -2.40 -17.05
N LYS A 133 -4.97 -2.98 -17.48
CA LYS A 133 -6.15 -3.20 -16.64
C LYS A 133 -6.55 -4.67 -16.69
N SER A 134 -6.53 -5.30 -15.53
CA SER A 134 -7.10 -6.64 -15.33
C SER A 134 -8.56 -6.52 -14.92
N SER A 135 -9.32 -7.60 -15.12
CA SER A 135 -10.72 -7.65 -14.69
C SER A 135 -10.83 -7.48 -13.17
N PHE A 136 -11.73 -6.59 -12.75
CA PHE A 136 -12.13 -6.43 -11.35
C PHE A 136 -13.15 -7.49 -10.90
N ASN A 137 -13.71 -8.25 -11.86
CA ASN A 137 -14.76 -9.20 -11.56
C ASN A 137 -14.21 -10.38 -10.74
N ARG A 138 -14.84 -10.63 -9.60
CA ARG A 138 -14.60 -11.79 -8.76
C ARG A 138 -15.83 -12.68 -8.85
N SER A 139 -15.87 -13.55 -9.86
CA SER A 139 -17.01 -14.45 -10.12
C SER A 139 -17.33 -15.40 -8.96
N ASN A 140 -16.36 -15.61 -8.06
CA ASN A 140 -16.52 -16.39 -6.84
C ASN A 140 -17.19 -15.61 -5.68
N LEU A 141 -17.47 -14.31 -5.84
CA LEU A 141 -18.13 -13.48 -4.84
C LEU A 141 -19.59 -13.24 -5.22
N TYR A 142 -20.46 -13.46 -4.24
CA TYR A 142 -21.88 -13.10 -4.31
C TYR A 142 -22.09 -11.75 -3.64
N TYR A 143 -22.74 -10.81 -4.35
CA TYR A 143 -23.06 -9.48 -3.84
C TYR A 143 -24.55 -9.41 -3.51
N GLU A 144 -24.86 -9.03 -2.28
CA GLU A 144 -26.23 -8.81 -1.82
C GLU A 144 -26.32 -7.47 -1.08
N VAL A 145 -27.37 -6.71 -1.36
CA VAL A 145 -27.68 -5.46 -0.65
C VAL A 145 -29.06 -5.59 -0.02
N ARG A 146 -29.12 -5.47 1.31
CA ARG A 146 -30.38 -5.47 2.08
C ARG A 146 -30.63 -4.10 2.67
N LYS A 147 -31.90 -3.67 2.65
CA LYS A 147 -32.31 -2.42 3.31
C LYS A 147 -32.15 -2.58 4.83
N LYS A 148 -31.52 -1.59 5.48
CA LYS A 148 -31.38 -1.61 6.94
C LYS A 148 -32.73 -1.46 7.63
N THR A 149 -32.95 -2.26 8.67
CA THR A 149 -34.12 -2.21 9.57
C THR A 149 -33.66 -1.95 11.00
N ASP A 150 -34.58 -1.67 11.91
CA ASP A 150 -34.28 -1.55 13.35
C ASP A 150 -33.78 -2.87 13.97
N LYS A 151 -33.89 -3.98 13.23
CA LYS A 151 -33.47 -5.33 13.66
C LYS A 151 -32.16 -5.79 12.98
N VAL A 152 -31.43 -4.88 12.33
CA VAL A 152 -30.24 -5.20 11.53
C VAL A 152 -29.21 -6.03 12.28
N ASP A 153 -28.95 -5.74 13.56
CA ASP A 153 -27.98 -6.51 14.36
C ASP A 153 -28.42 -7.97 14.51
N LYS A 154 -29.71 -8.22 14.77
CA LYS A 154 -30.27 -9.58 14.86
C LYS A 154 -30.24 -10.31 13.52
N GLU A 155 -30.51 -9.59 12.43
CA GLU A 155 -30.45 -10.15 11.07
C GLU A 155 -29.02 -10.55 10.69
N ILE A 156 -28.02 -9.74 11.05
CA ILE A 156 -26.60 -10.06 10.84
C ILE A 156 -26.19 -11.28 11.67
N ILE A 157 -26.54 -11.33 12.96
CA ILE A 157 -26.22 -12.47 13.82
C ILE A 157 -26.86 -13.75 13.27
N LYS A 158 -28.14 -13.71 12.89
CA LYS A 158 -28.83 -14.84 12.28
C LYS A 158 -28.15 -15.32 11.00
N TYR A 159 -27.66 -14.38 10.18
CA TYR A 159 -26.90 -14.72 8.97
C TYR A 159 -25.54 -15.37 9.30
N ILE A 160 -24.79 -14.84 10.27
CA ILE A 160 -23.51 -15.40 10.69
C ILE A 160 -23.69 -16.82 11.22
N LEU A 161 -24.67 -17.05 12.11
CA LEU A 161 -24.98 -18.37 12.66
C LEU A 161 -25.36 -19.38 11.58
N SER A 162 -26.00 -18.95 10.48
CA SER A 162 -26.31 -19.84 9.36
C SER A 162 -25.11 -20.22 8.49
N GLN A 163 -23.96 -19.57 8.66
CA GLN A 163 -22.72 -19.90 7.96
C GLN A 163 -21.90 -21.02 8.63
N GLY A 164 -22.25 -21.43 9.85
CA GLY A 164 -21.51 -22.46 10.59
C GLY A 164 -20.12 -21.99 11.00
N THR A 165 -19.07 -22.74 10.63
CA THR A 165 -17.67 -22.48 11.04
C THR A 165 -16.86 -21.65 10.05
N LYS A 166 -17.51 -21.05 9.04
CA LYS A 166 -16.82 -20.22 8.05
C LYS A 166 -16.29 -18.93 8.68
N SER A 167 -15.15 -18.45 8.19
CA SER A 167 -14.60 -17.15 8.56
C SER A 167 -15.32 -16.01 7.82
N GLY A 168 -15.39 -14.85 8.46
CA GLY A 168 -16.02 -13.65 7.91
C GLY A 168 -15.47 -12.38 8.54
N ILE A 169 -15.73 -11.25 7.88
CA ILE A 169 -15.35 -9.92 8.35
C ILE A 169 -16.62 -9.06 8.41
N VAL A 170 -16.85 -8.39 9.53
CA VAL A 170 -17.95 -7.43 9.69
C VAL A 170 -17.35 -6.03 9.82
N TYR A 171 -17.63 -5.17 8.85
CA TYR A 171 -17.20 -3.76 8.88
C TYR A 171 -18.26 -2.88 9.55
N CYS A 172 -17.84 -2.12 10.55
CA CYS A 172 -18.66 -1.11 11.24
C CYS A 172 -18.05 0.28 11.02
N LEU A 173 -18.90 1.32 11.06
CA LEU A 173 -18.48 2.71 10.81
C LEU A 173 -17.67 3.31 11.97
N SER A 174 -17.95 2.93 13.21
CA SER A 174 -17.30 3.50 14.40
C SER A 174 -16.66 2.42 15.26
N ARG A 175 -15.56 2.76 15.95
CA ARG A 175 -14.87 1.87 16.89
C ARG A 175 -15.82 1.36 17.98
N LYS A 176 -16.62 2.26 18.57
CA LYS A 176 -17.64 1.89 19.55
C LYS A 176 -18.59 0.82 19.03
N LYS A 177 -19.07 0.94 17.78
CA LYS A 177 -19.97 -0.08 17.19
C LYS A 177 -19.23 -1.40 16.92
N VAL A 178 -17.93 -1.37 16.59
CA VAL A 178 -17.11 -2.59 16.52
C VAL A 178 -17.08 -3.27 17.88
N ASP A 179 -16.74 -2.54 18.94
CA ASP A 179 -16.60 -3.09 20.30
C ASP A 179 -17.93 -3.65 20.81
N ASP A 180 -19.00 -2.85 20.71
CA ASP A 180 -20.35 -3.24 21.14
C ASP A 180 -20.83 -4.49 20.37
N PHE A 181 -20.61 -4.56 19.05
CA PHE A 181 -21.05 -5.69 18.22
C PHE A 181 -20.20 -6.94 18.43
N ALA A 182 -18.89 -6.80 18.64
CA ALA A 182 -18.00 -7.91 18.95
C ALA A 182 -18.38 -8.60 20.28
N GLN A 183 -18.73 -7.82 21.31
CA GLN A 183 -19.22 -8.36 22.58
C GLN A 183 -20.53 -9.15 22.40
N ILE A 184 -21.46 -8.65 21.60
CA ILE A 184 -22.70 -9.37 21.28
C ILE A 184 -22.40 -10.71 20.60
N LEU A 185 -21.46 -10.74 19.64
CA LEU A 185 -21.07 -11.97 18.96
C LEU A 185 -20.36 -12.97 19.86
N GLN A 186 -19.57 -12.52 20.84
CA GLN A 186 -18.89 -13.40 21.80
C GLN A 186 -19.85 -14.00 22.84
N ALA A 187 -20.97 -13.33 23.12
CA ALA A 187 -21.97 -13.77 24.08
C ALA A 187 -23.01 -14.76 23.50
N ASN A 188 -23.00 -15.01 22.18
CA ASN A 188 -23.89 -15.93 21.48
C ASN A 188 -23.10 -17.11 20.90
#